data_AF-A0A9W7UPN5-F1
#
_entry.id   AF-A0A9W7UPN5-F1
#
_cell.length_a   1.000
_cell.length_b   1.000
_cell.length_c   1.000
_cell.angle_alpha   90.00
_cell.angle_beta   90.00
_cell.angle_gamma   90.00
#
_symmetry.space_group_name_H-M   'P 1'
#
loop_
_entity.id
_entity.type
_entity.pdbx_description
1 polymer ?
#
loop_
_entity_poly.entity_id
_entity_poly.type
_entity_poly.pdbx_seq_one_letter_code
_entity_poly.pdbx_strand_id
1 'polypeptide(L)'
;MIEKLAFITYEQHKKLVQTIVAEVLSMEKVNGFMLIGSVARGDAYPESDLDFYILLEGGQKKKFHSEMREDILVEYKGADFNQIQVNFKNNPMELYSFLEGKILFDKSGELKKLKEIATYEFENYRVSSDKMKGISHWLHSSLIKIQSALKANDELKASYLVHTSTWTLLEGIWAINNKPVPPAGSALRYIQTLPNKPIHLDELLNKLFLGDTTERIPSAIFLVEWVLHNLENK
;
A
#
# COMPACT_ATOMS: atom_id res chain seq x y z
N MET A 1 -2.57 -3.65 29.80
CA MET A 1 -1.77 -3.10 28.67
C MET A 1 -1.20 -4.20 27.79
N ILE A 2 -0.66 -5.29 28.35
CA ILE A 2 -0.07 -6.44 27.61
C ILE A 2 -1.05 -7.12 26.64
N GLU A 3 -2.33 -7.31 27.02
CA GLU A 3 -3.34 -7.89 26.11
C GLU A 3 -3.59 -7.05 24.83
N LYS A 4 -3.32 -5.73 24.87
CA LYS A 4 -3.56 -4.85 23.72
C LYS A 4 -2.56 -5.04 22.58
N LEU A 5 -1.47 -5.78 22.78
CA LEU A 5 -0.39 -5.96 21.80
C LEU A 5 -0.17 -7.42 21.39
N ALA A 6 -1.11 -8.32 21.71
CA ALA A 6 -1.01 -9.73 21.36
C ALA A 6 -0.94 -9.99 19.84
N PHE A 7 -1.36 -9.02 19.01
CA PHE A 7 -1.28 -9.08 17.55
C PHE A 7 0.15 -8.88 17.02
N ILE A 8 1.10 -8.41 17.85
CA ILE A 8 2.49 -8.23 17.45
C ILE A 8 3.23 -9.56 17.61
N THR A 9 3.70 -10.11 16.48
CA THR A 9 4.35 -11.41 16.41
C THR A 9 5.70 -11.43 17.12
N TYR A 10 6.57 -10.43 16.88
CA TYR A 10 7.93 -10.45 17.41
C TYR A 10 8.03 -9.69 18.73
N GLU A 11 8.74 -10.30 19.69
CA GLU A 11 8.86 -9.75 21.04
C GLU A 11 9.68 -8.45 21.08
N GLN A 12 10.64 -8.27 20.18
CA GLN A 12 11.41 -7.02 20.09
C GLN A 12 10.50 -5.85 19.70
N HIS A 13 9.71 -5.99 18.62
CA HIS A 13 8.71 -4.99 18.24
C HIS A 13 7.71 -4.73 19.38
N LYS A 14 7.26 -5.77 20.07
CA LYS A 14 6.29 -5.64 21.18
C LYS A 14 6.86 -4.78 22.32
N LYS A 15 8.09 -5.04 22.75
CA LYS A 15 8.77 -4.25 23.80
C LYS A 15 8.99 -2.81 23.37
N LEU A 16 9.43 -2.60 22.13
CA LEU A 16 9.68 -1.26 21.60
C LEU A 16 8.37 -0.46 21.47
N VAL A 17 7.29 -1.07 20.96
CA VAL A 17 5.96 -0.44 20.91
C VAL A 17 5.46 -0.09 22.31
N GLN A 18 5.64 -0.95 23.32
CA GLN A 18 5.26 -0.63 24.70
C GLN A 18 5.99 0.61 25.23
N THR A 19 7.29 0.69 24.98
CA THR A 19 8.13 1.82 25.39
C THR A 19 7.66 3.12 24.72
N ILE A 20 7.49 3.09 23.39
CA ILE A 20 7.03 4.25 22.61
C ILE A 20 5.63 4.69 23.03
N VAL A 21 4.71 3.75 23.29
CA VAL A 21 3.36 4.08 23.78
C VAL A 21 3.43 4.84 25.11
N ALA A 22 4.27 4.40 26.04
CA ALA A 22 4.44 5.06 27.34
C ALA A 22 4.96 6.50 27.17
N GLU A 23 5.95 6.71 26.30
CA GLU A 23 6.49 8.04 25.98
C GLU A 23 5.42 8.94 25.35
N VAL A 24 4.71 8.46 24.33
CA VAL A 24 3.72 9.26 23.59
C VAL A 24 2.48 9.57 24.44
N LEU A 25 2.09 8.68 25.35
CA LEU A 25 0.99 8.93 26.30
C LEU A 25 1.25 10.15 27.18
N SER A 26 2.53 10.41 27.52
CA SER A 26 2.95 11.56 28.34
C SER A 26 3.01 12.88 27.58
N MET A 27 2.95 12.85 26.24
CA MET A 27 3.03 14.06 25.43
C MET A 27 1.73 14.88 25.54
N GLU A 28 1.90 16.18 25.79
CA GLU A 28 0.81 17.15 25.61
C GLU A 28 0.41 17.22 24.14
N LYS A 29 -0.86 17.54 23.88
CA LYS A 29 -1.42 17.75 22.52
C LYS A 29 -1.47 16.53 21.60
N VAL A 30 -1.41 15.33 22.17
CA VAL A 30 -1.65 14.07 21.45
C VAL A 30 -3.00 13.48 21.86
N ASN A 31 -3.93 13.42 20.90
CA ASN A 31 -5.29 12.92 21.06
C ASN A 31 -5.42 11.43 20.77
N GLY A 32 -4.50 10.85 19.99
CA GLY A 32 -4.54 9.44 19.65
C GLY A 32 -3.22 8.94 19.08
N PHE A 33 -3.02 7.63 19.16
CA PHE A 33 -1.83 6.98 18.65
C PHE A 33 -2.18 5.61 18.07
N MET A 34 -1.66 5.33 16.88
CA MET A 34 -1.98 4.12 16.12
C MET A 34 -0.70 3.52 15.54
N LEU A 35 -0.54 2.21 15.68
CA LEU A 35 0.47 1.44 14.93
C LEU A 35 -0.11 1.13 13.55
N ILE A 36 0.66 1.38 12.50
CA ILE A 36 0.30 1.10 11.11
C ILE A 36 1.35 0.17 10.47
N GLY A 37 1.23 -0.08 9.16
CA GLY A 37 2.25 -0.83 8.44
C GLY A 37 2.24 -2.33 8.75
N SER A 38 3.36 -2.98 8.45
CA SER A 38 3.48 -4.45 8.45
C SER A 38 3.24 -5.08 9.83
N VAL A 39 3.69 -4.41 10.89
CA VAL A 39 3.53 -4.89 12.27
C VAL A 39 2.06 -4.83 12.69
N ALA A 40 1.34 -3.76 12.35
CA ALA A 40 -0.10 -3.64 12.60
C ALA A 40 -0.91 -4.68 11.82
N ARG A 41 -0.51 -4.92 10.57
CA ARG A 41 -1.17 -5.83 9.62
C ARG A 41 -0.88 -7.31 9.91
N GLY A 42 0.21 -7.61 10.63
CA GLY A 42 0.60 -8.97 11.02
C GLY A 42 1.40 -9.71 9.95
N ASP A 43 2.09 -8.99 9.06
CA ASP A 43 2.96 -9.55 8.02
C ASP A 43 4.38 -8.99 8.04
N ALA A 44 4.78 -8.47 9.21
CA ALA A 44 6.13 -8.04 9.48
C ALA A 44 7.13 -9.20 9.43
N TYR A 45 8.36 -8.86 9.11
CA TYR A 45 9.56 -9.65 9.36
C TYR A 45 10.23 -9.17 10.66
N PRO A 46 11.18 -9.95 11.24
CA PRO A 46 11.86 -9.56 12.47
C PRO A 46 12.54 -8.18 12.41
N GLU A 47 13.02 -7.79 11.23
CA GLU A 47 13.73 -6.53 10.97
C GLU A 47 12.82 -5.44 10.39
N SER A 48 11.51 -5.68 10.29
CA SER A 48 10.58 -4.66 9.80
C SER A 48 10.61 -3.41 10.67
N ASP A 49 10.39 -2.27 10.02
CA ASP A 49 10.19 -0.98 10.65
C ASP A 49 8.91 -0.93 11.52
N LEU A 50 8.85 0.09 12.38
CA LEU A 50 7.67 0.45 13.14
C LEU A 50 7.12 1.78 12.62
N ASP A 51 5.96 1.72 11.97
CA ASP A 51 5.25 2.90 11.50
C ASP A 51 4.16 3.33 12.49
N PHE A 52 4.16 4.60 12.87
CA PHE A 52 3.13 5.15 13.75
C PHE A 52 2.41 6.35 13.16
N TYR A 53 1.11 6.43 13.47
CA TYR A 53 0.28 7.61 13.26
C TYR A 53 -0.03 8.29 14.60
N ILE A 54 0.30 9.57 14.72
CA ILE A 54 0.01 10.42 15.87
C ILE A 54 -1.12 11.37 15.50
N LEU A 55 -2.27 11.24 16.15
CA LEU A 55 -3.35 12.20 16.05
C LEU A 55 -3.07 13.38 16.98
N LEU A 56 -2.83 14.54 16.40
CA LEU A 56 -2.52 15.78 17.10
C LEU A 56 -3.81 16.57 17.41
N GLU A 57 -3.76 17.42 18.43
CA GLU A 57 -4.77 18.47 18.62
C GLU A 57 -4.87 19.41 17.40
N GLY A 58 -6.06 19.98 17.19
CA GLY A 58 -6.35 20.80 16.02
C GLY A 58 -5.37 21.97 15.82
N GLY A 59 -4.95 22.17 14.57
CA GLY A 59 -4.03 23.26 14.20
C GLY A 59 -2.56 22.98 14.49
N GLN A 60 -2.24 21.83 15.10
CA GLN A 60 -0.86 21.37 15.25
C GLN A 60 -0.40 20.65 13.98
N LYS A 61 0.83 20.92 13.56
CA LYS A 61 1.53 20.16 12.53
C LYS A 61 2.85 19.68 13.09
N LYS A 62 3.04 18.36 13.17
CA LYS A 62 4.39 17.79 13.31
C LYS A 62 4.88 17.37 11.94
N LYS A 63 6.16 17.64 11.69
CA LYS A 63 6.84 17.06 10.53
C LYS A 63 6.94 15.56 10.72
N PHE A 64 6.93 14.83 9.61
CA PHE A 64 7.39 13.44 9.60
C PHE A 64 8.75 13.35 10.31
N HIS A 65 8.92 12.33 11.13
CA HIS A 65 10.13 12.09 11.90
C HIS A 65 10.45 10.59 11.86
N SER A 66 11.72 10.26 11.66
CA SER A 66 12.20 8.89 11.77
C SER A 66 13.48 8.83 12.59
N GLU A 67 13.71 7.68 13.22
CA GLU A 67 14.87 7.39 14.04
C GLU A 67 15.15 5.88 14.09
N MET A 68 16.39 5.50 14.41
CA MET A 68 16.72 4.10 14.70
C MET A 68 16.63 3.85 16.20
N ARG A 69 15.89 2.82 16.62
CA ARG A 69 15.82 2.36 18.02
C ARG A 69 16.02 0.84 18.06
N GLU A 70 17.04 0.40 18.79
CA GLU A 70 17.37 -1.04 18.89
C GLU A 70 17.46 -1.72 17.52
N ASP A 71 18.17 -1.08 16.57
CA ASP A 71 18.34 -1.52 15.18
C ASP A 71 17.05 -1.63 14.34
N ILE A 72 15.92 -1.13 14.86
CA ILE A 72 14.65 -1.01 14.13
C ILE A 72 14.45 0.44 13.71
N LEU A 73 14.12 0.66 12.43
CA LEU A 73 13.66 1.96 11.95
C LEU A 73 12.28 2.25 12.51
N VAL A 74 12.11 3.42 13.13
CA VAL A 74 10.84 3.88 13.65
C VAL A 74 10.44 5.16 12.94
N GLU A 75 9.24 5.19 12.38
CA GLU A 75 8.69 6.32 11.65
C GLU A 75 7.42 6.86 12.32
N TYR A 76 7.33 8.19 12.42
CA TYR A 76 6.21 8.89 13.03
C TYR A 76 5.59 9.86 12.04
N LYS A 77 4.31 9.66 11.75
CA LYS A 77 3.47 10.56 10.98
C LYS A 77 2.49 11.26 11.90
N GLY A 78 2.57 12.58 11.98
CA GLY A 78 1.69 13.40 12.81
C GLY A 78 0.75 14.28 11.99
N ALA A 79 -0.54 14.23 12.27
CA ALA A 79 -1.52 15.14 11.67
C ALA A 79 -2.75 15.30 12.57
N ASP A 80 -3.48 16.40 12.39
CA ASP A 80 -4.80 16.58 13.01
C ASP A 80 -5.91 15.92 12.19
N PHE A 81 -7.11 15.81 12.78
CA PHE A 81 -8.27 15.14 12.18
C PHE A 81 -8.63 15.68 10.78
N ASN A 82 -8.49 16.98 10.55
CA ASN A 82 -8.85 17.60 9.27
C ASN A 82 -7.81 17.32 8.20
N GLN A 83 -6.52 17.43 8.56
CA GLN A 83 -5.43 17.14 7.63
C GLN A 83 -5.42 15.68 7.19
N ILE A 84 -5.77 14.74 8.09
CA ILE A 84 -5.88 13.31 7.74
C ILE A 84 -6.96 13.09 6.67
N GLN A 85 -8.13 13.72 6.81
CA GLN A 85 -9.19 13.63 5.80
C GLN A 85 -8.78 14.24 4.46
N VAL A 86 -8.02 15.35 4.47
CA VAL A 86 -7.44 15.91 3.24
C VAL A 86 -6.47 14.93 2.60
N ASN A 87 -5.65 14.24 3.40
CA ASN A 87 -4.72 13.24 2.89
C ASN A 87 -5.43 12.04 2.27
N PHE A 88 -6.56 11.58 2.82
CA PHE A 88 -7.35 10.50 2.20
C PHE A 88 -7.76 10.82 0.76
N LYS A 89 -8.08 12.09 0.47
CA LYS A 89 -8.45 12.54 -0.87
C LYS A 89 -7.25 12.67 -1.80
N ASN A 90 -6.16 13.26 -1.30
CA ASN A 90 -4.99 13.58 -2.11
C ASN A 90 -4.04 12.38 -2.30
N ASN A 91 -4.02 11.46 -1.35
CA ASN A 91 -3.23 10.25 -1.36
C ASN A 91 -4.09 9.06 -0.89
N PRO A 92 -4.91 8.47 -1.77
CA PRO A 92 -5.82 7.36 -1.43
C PRO A 92 -5.12 6.12 -0.87
N MET A 93 -3.81 5.97 -1.08
CA MET A 93 -3.01 4.90 -0.47
C MET A 93 -2.98 5.00 1.07
N GLU A 94 -3.14 6.21 1.63
CA GLU A 94 -3.17 6.44 3.07
C GLU A 94 -4.40 5.84 3.76
N LEU A 95 -5.45 5.52 2.99
CA LEU A 95 -6.62 4.81 3.51
C LEU A 95 -6.20 3.48 4.16
N TYR A 96 -5.24 2.76 3.57
CA TYR A 96 -4.77 1.47 4.09
C TYR A 96 -4.20 1.57 5.50
N SER A 97 -3.49 2.66 5.84
CA SER A 97 -2.97 2.89 7.19
C SER A 97 -4.09 2.90 8.24
N PHE A 98 -5.28 3.38 7.88
CA PHE A 98 -6.45 3.42 8.76
C PHE A 98 -7.33 2.17 8.65
N LEU A 99 -7.34 1.47 7.51
CA LEU A 99 -8.04 0.18 7.42
C LEU A 99 -7.38 -0.86 8.34
N GLU A 100 -6.06 -1.00 8.26
CA GLU A 100 -5.30 -2.04 8.97
C GLU A 100 -4.80 -1.61 10.35
N GLY A 101 -4.60 -0.31 10.55
CA GLY A 101 -3.94 0.24 11.73
C GLY A 101 -4.60 -0.16 13.05
N LYS A 102 -3.77 -0.41 14.07
CA LYS A 102 -4.19 -0.79 15.42
C LYS A 102 -4.11 0.41 16.34
N ILE A 103 -5.27 0.88 16.80
CA ILE A 103 -5.36 1.97 17.77
C ILE A 103 -4.72 1.52 19.08
N LEU A 104 -3.66 2.19 19.49
CA LEU A 104 -2.95 1.94 20.75
C LEU A 104 -3.64 2.69 21.89
N PHE A 105 -4.02 3.95 21.63
CA PHE A 105 -4.97 4.71 22.43
C PHE A 105 -5.68 5.77 21.57
N ASP A 106 -6.88 6.16 22.00
CA ASP A 106 -7.70 7.19 21.35
C ASP A 106 -8.48 7.94 22.43
N LYS A 107 -8.02 9.13 22.80
CA LYS A 107 -8.58 9.94 23.90
C LYS A 107 -9.86 10.65 23.47
N SER A 108 -9.95 11.07 22.20
CA SER A 108 -11.09 11.83 21.66
C SER A 108 -12.12 10.95 20.93
N GLY A 109 -11.78 9.70 20.61
CA GLY A 109 -12.60 8.83 19.76
C GLY A 109 -12.50 9.16 18.27
N GLU A 110 -11.61 10.07 17.89
CA GLU A 110 -11.45 10.56 16.53
C GLU A 110 -10.69 9.57 15.64
N LEU A 111 -9.75 8.78 16.18
CA LEU A 111 -9.12 7.72 15.39
C LEU A 111 -10.15 6.68 14.96
N LYS A 112 -11.07 6.31 15.85
CA LYS A 112 -12.18 5.41 15.49
C LYS A 112 -13.02 6.00 14.35
N LYS A 113 -13.39 7.28 14.43
CA LYS A 113 -14.13 7.98 13.35
C LYS A 113 -13.33 8.02 12.04
N LEU A 114 -12.02 8.26 12.10
CA LEU A 114 -11.15 8.27 10.91
C LEU A 114 -11.07 6.88 10.26
N LYS A 115 -11.07 5.79 11.03
CA LYS A 115 -11.18 4.43 10.47
C LYS A 115 -12.51 4.20 9.76
N GLU A 116 -13.62 4.69 10.32
CA GLU A 116 -14.95 4.62 9.70
C GLU A 116 -14.98 5.41 8.37
N ILE A 117 -14.44 6.63 8.36
CA ILE A 117 -14.29 7.45 7.15
C ILE A 117 -13.40 6.74 6.13
N ALA A 118 -12.24 6.22 6.53
CA ALA A 118 -11.34 5.52 5.62
C ALA A 118 -11.99 4.29 4.98
N THR A 119 -12.81 3.56 5.76
CA THR A 119 -13.61 2.43 5.26
C THR A 119 -14.62 2.89 4.22
N TYR A 120 -15.37 3.96 4.52
CA TYR A 120 -16.34 4.52 3.59
C TYR A 120 -15.69 5.00 2.30
N GLU A 121 -14.59 5.76 2.37
CA GLU A 121 -13.85 6.27 1.22
C GLU A 121 -13.25 5.12 0.39
N PHE A 122 -12.73 4.08 1.04
CA PHE A 122 -12.21 2.89 0.35
C PHE A 122 -13.30 2.13 -0.42
N GLU A 123 -14.49 1.97 0.16
CA GLU A 123 -15.60 1.28 -0.50
C GLU A 123 -16.19 2.10 -1.66
N ASN A 124 -16.21 3.42 -1.50
CA ASN A 124 -16.74 4.34 -2.50
C ASN A 124 -15.69 4.90 -3.46
N TYR A 125 -14.42 4.46 -3.34
CA TYR A 125 -13.34 4.92 -4.22
C TYR A 125 -13.70 4.67 -5.68
N ARG A 126 -13.43 5.65 -6.54
CA ARG A 126 -13.58 5.55 -7.99
C ARG A 126 -12.33 6.08 -8.64
N VAL A 127 -11.79 5.31 -9.58
CA VAL A 127 -10.63 5.73 -10.34
C VAL A 127 -11.13 6.73 -11.37
N SER A 128 -10.52 7.90 -11.44
CA SER A 128 -10.84 8.90 -12.46
C SER A 128 -10.59 8.34 -13.86
N SER A 129 -11.41 8.73 -14.83
CA SER A 129 -11.23 8.38 -16.25
C SER A 129 -9.85 8.77 -16.78
N ASP A 130 -9.30 9.91 -16.36
CA ASP A 130 -7.96 10.35 -16.76
C ASP A 130 -6.86 9.41 -16.26
N LYS A 131 -6.96 8.95 -15.01
CA LYS A 131 -6.05 7.92 -14.48
C LYS A 131 -6.17 6.60 -15.24
N MET A 132 -7.39 6.17 -15.57
CA MET A 132 -7.59 4.95 -16.38
C MET A 132 -6.97 5.09 -17.78
N LYS A 133 -7.18 6.22 -18.45
CA LYS A 133 -6.57 6.53 -19.76
C LYS A 133 -5.04 6.57 -19.69
N GLY A 134 -4.49 7.17 -18.64
CA GLY A 134 -3.05 7.22 -18.41
C GLY A 134 -2.43 5.82 -18.26
N ILE A 135 -3.05 4.96 -17.46
CA ILE A 135 -2.64 3.55 -17.30
C ILE A 135 -2.73 2.83 -18.64
N SER A 136 -3.87 2.91 -19.33
CA SER A 136 -4.08 2.23 -20.63
C SER A 136 -3.05 2.66 -21.67
N HIS A 137 -2.82 3.98 -21.82
CA HIS A 137 -1.82 4.51 -22.75
C HIS A 137 -0.41 3.98 -22.46
N TRP A 138 0.00 4.00 -21.18
CA TRP A 138 1.33 3.54 -20.77
C TRP A 138 1.53 2.04 -21.05
N LEU A 139 0.53 1.23 -20.70
CA LEU A 139 0.57 -0.22 -20.90
C LEU A 139 0.55 -0.60 -22.38
N HIS A 140 -0.28 0.07 -23.19
CA HIS A 140 -0.31 -0.14 -24.63
C HIS A 140 1.03 0.23 -25.29
N SER A 141 1.61 1.37 -24.93
CA SER A 141 2.94 1.80 -25.39
C SER A 141 4.03 0.79 -24.99
N SER A 142 3.96 0.27 -23.76
CA SER A 142 4.89 -0.74 -23.25
C SER A 142 4.78 -2.05 -24.04
N LEU A 143 3.55 -2.52 -24.29
CA LEU A 143 3.28 -3.75 -25.03
C LEU A 143 3.88 -3.70 -26.44
N ILE A 144 3.66 -2.61 -27.18
CA ILE A 144 4.24 -2.40 -28.52
C ILE A 144 5.77 -2.51 -28.48
N LYS A 145 6.41 -1.88 -27.48
CA LYS A 145 7.87 -1.86 -27.34
C LYS A 145 8.42 -3.25 -26.96
N ILE A 146 7.75 -3.97 -26.06
CA ILE A 146 8.12 -5.34 -25.67
C ILE A 146 8.05 -6.25 -26.89
N GLN A 147 6.93 -6.23 -27.62
CA GLN A 147 6.75 -7.05 -28.82
C GLN A 147 7.76 -6.71 -29.92
N SER A 148 8.12 -5.43 -30.08
CA SER A 148 9.14 -5.00 -31.05
C SER A 148 10.54 -5.49 -30.67
N ALA A 149 10.89 -5.46 -29.38
CA ALA A 149 12.16 -6.00 -28.89
C ALA A 149 12.25 -7.52 -29.10
N LEU A 150 11.17 -8.25 -28.81
CA LEU A 150 11.09 -9.70 -29.08
C LEU A 150 11.27 -10.04 -30.56
N LYS A 151 10.62 -9.28 -31.47
CA LYS A 151 10.79 -9.45 -32.92
C LYS A 151 12.23 -9.22 -33.39
N ALA A 152 12.99 -8.40 -32.66
CA ALA A 152 14.40 -8.14 -32.93
C ALA A 152 15.36 -9.10 -32.20
N ASN A 153 14.84 -10.11 -31.49
CA ASN A 153 15.60 -11.00 -30.60
C ASN A 153 16.39 -10.26 -29.51
N ASP A 154 15.91 -9.09 -29.08
CA ASP A 154 16.51 -8.29 -28.01
C ASP A 154 15.81 -8.58 -26.67
N GLU A 155 16.11 -9.76 -26.11
CA GLU A 155 15.50 -10.23 -24.86
C GLU A 155 15.81 -9.33 -23.67
N LEU A 156 17.02 -8.75 -23.62
CA LEU A 156 17.42 -7.84 -22.55
C LEU A 156 16.50 -6.61 -22.53
N LYS A 157 16.28 -5.98 -23.69
CA LYS A 157 15.37 -4.84 -23.80
C LYS A 157 13.93 -5.20 -23.51
N ALA A 158 13.46 -6.36 -23.98
CA ALA A 158 12.11 -6.84 -23.68
C ALA A 158 11.91 -7.01 -22.16
N SER A 159 12.86 -7.66 -21.47
CA SER A 159 12.82 -7.85 -20.02
C SER A 159 12.89 -6.52 -19.28
N TYR A 160 13.78 -5.60 -19.68
CA TYR A 160 13.87 -4.26 -19.10
C TYR A 160 12.53 -3.51 -19.16
N LEU A 161 11.88 -3.53 -20.33
CA LEU A 161 10.58 -2.88 -20.52
C LEU A 161 9.51 -3.49 -19.61
N VAL A 162 9.46 -4.82 -19.49
CA VAL A 162 8.56 -5.51 -18.54
C VAL A 162 8.78 -4.99 -17.12
N HIS A 163 10.02 -4.93 -16.63
CA HIS A 163 10.32 -4.44 -15.29
C HIS A 163 9.83 -2.99 -15.08
N THR A 164 10.13 -2.09 -16.03
CA THR A 164 9.74 -0.68 -15.91
C THR A 164 8.23 -0.45 -15.97
N SER A 165 7.48 -1.38 -16.55
CA SER A 165 6.02 -1.28 -16.69
C SER A 165 5.25 -2.09 -15.66
N THR A 166 5.92 -2.86 -14.81
CA THR A 166 5.29 -3.78 -13.85
C THR A 166 4.46 -3.04 -12.80
N TRP A 167 4.93 -1.89 -12.30
CA TRP A 167 4.12 -1.12 -11.34
C TRP A 167 2.81 -0.65 -11.96
N THR A 168 2.86 -0.01 -13.14
CA THR A 168 1.66 0.44 -13.86
C THR A 168 0.72 -0.72 -14.22
N LEU A 169 1.27 -1.92 -14.47
CA LEU A 169 0.47 -3.13 -14.65
C LEU A 169 -0.34 -3.45 -13.39
N LEU A 170 0.30 -3.45 -12.21
CA LEU A 170 -0.40 -3.63 -10.93
C LEU A 170 -1.45 -2.54 -10.73
N GLU A 171 -1.11 -1.27 -10.99
CA GLU A 171 -2.07 -0.15 -10.90
C GLU A 171 -3.31 -0.40 -11.77
N GLY A 172 -3.13 -1.00 -12.95
CA GLY A 172 -4.22 -1.39 -13.84
C GLY A 172 -5.16 -2.46 -13.25
N ILE A 173 -4.61 -3.51 -12.63
CA ILE A 173 -5.41 -4.54 -11.94
C ILE A 173 -6.25 -3.92 -10.82
N TRP A 174 -5.66 -3.02 -10.04
CA TRP A 174 -6.36 -2.27 -9.00
C TRP A 174 -7.42 -1.31 -9.58
N ALA A 175 -7.11 -0.64 -10.68
CA ALA A 175 -8.00 0.31 -11.32
C ALA A 175 -9.29 -0.35 -11.84
N ILE A 176 -9.18 -1.56 -12.40
CA ILE A 176 -10.33 -2.38 -12.83
C ILE A 176 -11.30 -2.63 -11.68
N ASN A 177 -10.82 -2.67 -10.43
CA ASN A 177 -11.65 -2.90 -9.26
C ASN A 177 -12.17 -1.62 -8.60
N ASN A 178 -11.86 -0.44 -9.14
CA ASN A 178 -12.15 0.84 -8.48
C ASN A 178 -11.64 0.86 -7.03
N LYS A 179 -10.42 0.35 -6.81
CA LYS A 179 -9.77 0.38 -5.50
C LYS A 179 -8.47 1.19 -5.57
N PRO A 180 -8.12 1.94 -4.51
CA PRO A 180 -6.83 2.61 -4.45
C PRO A 180 -5.71 1.57 -4.35
N VAL A 181 -4.57 1.81 -4.99
CA VAL A 181 -3.42 0.91 -4.91
C VAL A 181 -2.79 1.03 -3.51
N PRO A 182 -2.57 -0.08 -2.77
CA PRO A 182 -1.86 -0.05 -1.50
C PRO A 182 -0.38 0.36 -1.67
N PRO A 183 0.33 0.67 -0.56
CA PRO A 183 1.78 0.77 -0.57
C PRO A 183 2.44 -0.48 -1.17
N ALA A 184 3.62 -0.30 -1.78
CA ALA A 184 4.33 -1.37 -2.48
C ALA A 184 4.50 -2.63 -1.61
N GLY A 185 4.80 -2.47 -0.31
CA GLY A 185 4.98 -3.57 0.63
C GLY A 185 3.72 -4.41 0.90
N SER A 186 2.52 -3.91 0.57
CA SER A 186 1.25 -4.64 0.77
C SER A 186 0.40 -4.82 -0.49
N ALA A 187 0.83 -4.25 -1.63
CA ALA A 187 0.11 -4.33 -2.89
C ALA A 187 -0.15 -5.77 -3.33
N LEU A 188 0.85 -6.65 -3.30
CA LEU A 188 0.71 -8.06 -3.69
C LEU A 188 -0.11 -8.88 -2.68
N ARG A 189 -0.13 -8.50 -1.40
CA ARG A 189 -0.96 -9.17 -0.40
C ARG A 189 -2.45 -8.94 -0.70
N TYR A 190 -2.82 -7.68 -0.91
CA TYR A 190 -4.22 -7.31 -1.11
C TYR A 190 -4.72 -7.52 -2.54
N ILE A 191 -3.84 -7.68 -3.53
CA ILE A 191 -4.28 -7.96 -4.91
C ILE A 191 -5.10 -9.25 -4.98
N GLN A 192 -4.87 -10.18 -4.05
CA GLN A 192 -5.61 -11.44 -3.97
C GLN A 192 -7.05 -11.30 -3.50
N THR A 193 -7.38 -10.21 -2.80
CA THR A 193 -8.75 -9.96 -2.33
C THR A 193 -9.60 -9.22 -3.36
N LEU A 194 -9.04 -8.87 -4.53
CA LEU A 194 -9.77 -8.17 -5.57
C LEU A 194 -10.80 -9.09 -6.24
N PRO A 195 -12.04 -8.61 -6.46
CA PRO A 195 -13.10 -9.43 -7.06
C PRO A 195 -12.88 -9.68 -8.56
N ASN A 196 -12.37 -8.71 -9.30
CA ASN A 196 -12.09 -8.84 -10.74
C ASN A 196 -10.58 -8.97 -10.94
N LYS A 197 -10.12 -10.18 -11.20
CA LYS A 197 -8.72 -10.49 -11.44
C LYS A 197 -8.57 -11.60 -12.50
N PRO A 198 -7.41 -11.69 -13.18
CA PRO A 198 -7.13 -12.81 -14.07
C PRO A 198 -7.33 -14.16 -13.37
N ILE A 199 -7.80 -15.17 -14.13
CA ILE A 199 -7.78 -16.55 -13.66
C ILE A 199 -6.32 -16.94 -13.40
N HIS A 200 -6.04 -17.64 -12.30
CA HIS A 200 -4.68 -18.03 -11.88
C HIS A 200 -3.73 -16.84 -11.68
N LEU A 201 -4.22 -15.68 -11.19
CA LEU A 201 -3.38 -14.51 -10.91
C LEU A 201 -2.12 -14.87 -10.09
N ASP A 202 -2.22 -15.74 -9.09
CA ASP A 202 -1.07 -16.18 -8.28
C ASP A 202 0.05 -16.80 -9.13
N GLU A 203 -0.29 -17.69 -10.05
CA GLU A 203 0.69 -18.33 -10.92
C GLU A 203 1.32 -17.31 -11.87
N LEU A 204 0.51 -16.41 -12.43
CA LEU A 204 0.97 -15.35 -13.33
C LEU A 204 1.93 -14.38 -12.62
N LEU A 205 1.64 -14.00 -11.37
CA LEU A 205 2.52 -13.15 -10.57
C LEU A 205 3.81 -13.88 -10.19
N ASN A 206 3.76 -15.17 -9.85
CA ASN A 206 4.97 -15.95 -9.61
C ASN A 206 5.87 -16.00 -10.85
N LYS A 207 5.31 -16.28 -12.04
CA LYS A 207 6.06 -16.25 -13.30
C LYS A 207 6.62 -14.86 -13.62
N LEU A 208 5.85 -13.81 -13.39
CA LEU A 208 6.27 -12.43 -13.62
C LEU A 208 7.47 -12.04 -12.72
N PHE A 209 7.38 -12.31 -11.42
CA PHE A 209 8.38 -11.82 -10.46
C PHE A 209 9.54 -12.80 -10.24
N LEU A 210 9.29 -14.11 -10.28
CA LEU A 210 10.28 -15.15 -9.93
C LEU A 210 10.73 -16.00 -11.12
N GLY A 211 9.96 -16.03 -12.20
CA GLY A 211 10.29 -16.83 -13.40
C GLY A 211 11.51 -16.30 -14.17
N ASP A 212 12.02 -17.09 -15.10
CA ASP A 212 13.05 -16.62 -16.05
C ASP A 212 12.45 -15.73 -17.15
N THR A 213 13.25 -15.29 -18.12
CA THR A 213 12.76 -14.43 -19.22
C THR A 213 11.67 -15.11 -20.07
N THR A 214 11.72 -16.44 -20.21
CA THR A 214 10.77 -17.23 -21.00
C THR A 214 9.41 -17.36 -20.33
N GLU A 215 9.35 -17.26 -19.01
CA GLU A 215 8.09 -17.25 -18.24
C GLU A 215 7.59 -15.83 -17.95
N ARG A 216 8.51 -14.93 -17.61
CA ARG A 216 8.23 -13.55 -17.19
C ARG A 216 7.58 -12.74 -18.30
N ILE A 217 8.18 -12.75 -19.49
CA ILE A 217 7.73 -11.89 -20.58
C ILE A 217 6.33 -12.30 -21.08
N PRO A 218 6.03 -13.59 -21.34
CA PRO A 218 4.68 -13.99 -21.71
C PRO A 218 3.64 -13.69 -20.62
N SER A 219 3.98 -13.91 -19.35
CA SER A 219 3.08 -13.61 -18.23
C SER A 219 2.78 -12.11 -18.12
N ALA A 220 3.80 -11.26 -18.33
CA ALA A 220 3.63 -9.81 -18.38
C ALA A 220 2.72 -9.39 -19.54
N ILE A 221 2.96 -9.92 -20.76
CA ILE A 221 2.13 -9.64 -21.94
C ILE A 221 0.67 -10.01 -21.68
N PHE A 222 0.42 -11.23 -21.19
CA PHE A 222 -0.93 -11.70 -20.88
C PHE A 222 -1.64 -10.79 -19.87
N LEU A 223 -0.95 -10.43 -18.78
CA LEU A 223 -1.51 -9.54 -17.76
C LEU A 223 -1.79 -8.14 -18.30
N VAL A 224 -0.91 -7.60 -19.17
CA VAL A 224 -1.11 -6.30 -19.82
C VAL A 224 -2.32 -6.34 -20.73
N GLU A 225 -2.45 -7.34 -21.59
CA GLU A 225 -3.60 -7.50 -22.50
C GLU A 225 -4.90 -7.65 -21.71
N TRP A 226 -4.90 -8.45 -20.64
CA TRP A 226 -6.05 -8.58 -19.75
C TRP A 226 -6.44 -7.24 -19.13
N VAL A 227 -5.46 -6.45 -18.65
CA VAL A 227 -5.74 -5.14 -18.08
C VAL A 227 -6.34 -4.20 -19.13
N LEU A 228 -5.74 -4.11 -20.32
CA LEU A 228 -6.22 -3.23 -21.40
C LEU A 228 -7.65 -3.57 -21.79
N HIS A 229 -7.97 -4.85 -21.98
CA HIS A 229 -9.31 -5.31 -22.31
C HIS A 229 -10.35 -4.91 -21.25
N ASN A 230 -10.02 -5.02 -19.96
CA ASN A 230 -10.95 -4.73 -18.87
C ASN A 230 -11.05 -3.23 -18.54
N LEU A 231 -10.08 -2.42 -18.95
CA LEU A 231 -10.16 -0.95 -18.86
C LEU A 231 -10.99 -0.34 -19.99
N GLU A 232 -10.97 -0.93 -21.19
CA GLU A 232 -11.78 -0.46 -22.34
C GLU A 232 -13.28 -0.73 -22.17
N ASN A 233 -13.64 -1.79 -21.42
CA ASN A 233 -15.02 -2.19 -21.16
C ASN A 233 -15.67 -1.47 -19.96
N LYS A 234 -15.07 -0.38 -19.47
CA LYS A 234 -15.56 0.45 -18.34
C LYS A 234 -15.77 1.90 -18.74
#